data_AF-D8K5K2-F1
#
_entry.id   AF-D8K5K2-F1
#
_cell.length_a   1.000
_cell.length_b   1.000
_cell.length_c   1.000
_cell.angle_alpha   90.00
_cell.angle_beta   90.00
_cell.angle_gamma   90.00
#
_symmetry.space_group_name_H-M   'P 1'
#
loop_
_entity.id
_entity.type
_entity.pdbx_description
1 polymer ?
#
loop_
_entity_poly.entity_id
_entity_poly.type
_entity_poly.pdbx_seq_one_letter_code
_entity_poly.pdbx_strand_id
1 'polypeptide(L)'
;MENRDPTEQQLRAEADALCRDHRFRRAVWECFPGSGHESMGMALNTAIHPHDQMLIHSLRHHRDPNAAVSQYYNVALQQYFAAQQILQAFFPNPEPDFAFLDFACGFGRLVRLLTLSLSTTNVWVAEIQKDALAFVTQTFNVQALESSASPEQFQAERQFDFIWVASLFSHLPPGLFQRWLQRLLSLLNPRGILCFSVHDQVLLPVGASLPETEILFNPHSENAELNPKIYGTTFVSESFVRHAIHEVGGEDHPYFRIPKGLAQEQDLYVVAKSSVVDLPGLQAFRYGPWGWVDERRISESGELYLRGWAASLDDGALPAVEIKVNGTLHQCPTGLQRKDVRQVFGDDRLEFAGWEFSYPLASQAREAWVEVTARTVANERALLYVGSLSRSS
;
A
#
# COMPACT_ATOMS: atom_id res chain seq x y z
N MET A 1 -21.70 18.06 14.99
CA MET A 1 -21.07 18.74 13.85
C MET A 1 -19.65 19.06 14.27
N GLU A 2 -18.71 18.16 13.96
CA GLU A 2 -17.31 18.38 14.31
C GLU A 2 -16.75 19.56 13.51
N ASN A 3 -16.03 20.42 14.21
CA ASN A 3 -15.39 21.62 13.71
C ASN A 3 -14.16 21.23 12.87
N ARG A 4 -14.37 20.59 11.71
CA ARG A 4 -13.26 20.17 10.81
C ARG A 4 -12.65 21.40 10.12
N ASP A 5 -11.31 21.46 10.07
CA ASP A 5 -10.53 22.51 9.39
C ASP A 5 -11.11 22.76 7.97
N PRO A 6 -11.57 23.99 7.63
CA PRO A 6 -12.10 24.32 6.31
C PRO A 6 -11.14 23.94 5.17
N THR A 7 -9.83 24.02 5.42
CA THR A 7 -8.78 23.63 4.46
C THR A 7 -8.82 22.14 4.18
N GLU A 8 -8.98 21.31 5.22
CA GLU A 8 -9.08 19.85 5.09
C GLU A 8 -10.37 19.45 4.34
N GLN A 9 -11.48 20.15 4.59
CA GLN A 9 -12.73 19.93 3.87
C GLN A 9 -12.60 20.24 2.37
N GLN A 10 -11.90 21.31 2.02
CA GLN A 10 -11.64 21.65 0.61
C GLN A 10 -10.75 20.60 -0.06
N LEU A 11 -9.60 20.27 0.56
CA LEU A 11 -8.70 19.23 0.05
C LEU A 11 -9.42 17.90 -0.15
N ARG A 12 -10.31 17.55 0.79
CA ARG A 12 -11.15 16.36 0.69
C ARG A 12 -12.11 16.41 -0.49
N ALA A 13 -12.81 17.52 -0.70
CA ALA A 13 -13.74 17.67 -1.82
C ALA A 13 -13.03 17.55 -3.19
N GLU A 14 -11.83 18.11 -3.30
CA GLU A 14 -10.99 18.02 -4.50
C GLU A 14 -10.50 16.57 -4.72
N ALA A 15 -10.06 15.88 -3.67
CA ALA A 15 -9.69 14.46 -3.75
C ALA A 15 -10.87 13.58 -4.19
N ASP A 16 -12.07 13.81 -3.64
CA ASP A 16 -13.27 13.08 -4.04
C ASP A 16 -13.67 13.39 -5.50
N ALA A 17 -13.44 14.62 -5.98
CA ALA A 17 -13.66 14.98 -7.39
C ALA A 17 -12.68 14.25 -8.31
N LEU A 18 -11.40 14.17 -7.93
CA LEU A 18 -10.39 13.42 -8.66
C LEU A 18 -10.73 11.93 -8.75
N CYS A 19 -11.15 11.32 -7.64
CA CYS A 19 -11.60 9.92 -7.60
C CYS A 19 -12.81 9.63 -8.50
N ARG A 20 -13.66 10.63 -8.79
CA ARG A 20 -14.79 10.49 -9.74
C ARG A 20 -14.37 10.67 -11.19
N ASP A 21 -13.22 11.28 -11.47
CA ASP A 21 -12.74 11.52 -12.82
C ASP A 21 -12.36 10.20 -13.51
N HIS A 22 -12.90 9.99 -14.71
CA HIS A 22 -12.62 8.79 -15.51
C HIS A 22 -11.15 8.70 -15.93
N ARG A 23 -10.46 9.83 -16.11
CA ARG A 23 -9.03 9.87 -16.47
C ARG A 23 -8.18 9.34 -15.33
N PHE A 24 -8.51 9.74 -14.09
CA PHE A 24 -7.85 9.22 -12.89
C PHE A 24 -8.01 7.70 -12.78
N ARG A 25 -9.25 7.22 -12.90
CA ARG A 25 -9.55 5.78 -12.89
C ARG A 25 -8.78 5.01 -13.97
N ARG A 26 -8.71 5.57 -15.19
CA ARG A 26 -7.93 4.98 -16.28
C ARG A 26 -6.43 4.93 -15.95
N ALA A 27 -5.86 5.99 -15.39
CA ALA A 27 -4.44 6.03 -15.03
C ALA A 27 -4.09 4.96 -13.97
N VAL A 28 -4.94 4.76 -12.96
CA VAL A 28 -4.78 3.68 -11.98
C VAL A 28 -4.91 2.31 -12.66
N TRP A 29 -5.92 2.14 -13.52
CA TRP A 29 -6.16 0.88 -14.25
C TRP A 29 -4.98 0.48 -15.15
N GLU A 30 -4.36 1.43 -15.84
CA GLU A 30 -3.19 1.20 -16.68
C GLU A 30 -1.94 0.77 -15.89
N CYS A 31 -1.94 0.94 -14.58
CA CYS A 31 -0.89 0.41 -13.69
C CYS A 31 -1.21 -1.00 -13.18
N PHE A 32 -2.45 -1.48 -13.31
CA PHE A 32 -2.85 -2.82 -12.88
C PHE A 32 -2.43 -3.90 -13.92
N PRO A 33 -2.04 -5.14 -13.51
CA PRO A 33 -1.61 -6.19 -14.43
C PRO A 33 -2.72 -6.62 -15.40
N GLY A 34 -2.33 -7.03 -16.62
CA GLY A 34 -3.27 -7.61 -17.58
C GLY A 34 -4.28 -6.63 -18.17
N SER A 35 -4.07 -5.31 -18.01
CA SER A 35 -4.93 -4.22 -18.48
C SER A 35 -4.89 -4.01 -20.01
N GLY A 36 -5.30 -5.03 -20.78
CA GLY A 36 -5.43 -4.97 -22.25
C GLY A 36 -6.85 -4.69 -22.77
N HIS A 37 -7.88 -4.73 -21.91
CA HIS A 37 -9.28 -4.55 -22.31
C HIS A 37 -9.88 -3.28 -21.69
N GLU A 38 -10.21 -2.30 -22.55
CA GLU A 38 -10.85 -1.03 -22.17
C GLU A 38 -12.17 -1.21 -21.39
N SER A 39 -12.88 -2.32 -21.60
CA SER A 39 -14.16 -2.60 -20.94
C SER A 39 -14.04 -2.89 -19.43
N MET A 40 -12.85 -3.26 -18.93
CA MET A 40 -12.63 -3.57 -17.50
C MET A 40 -12.20 -2.36 -16.66
N GLY A 41 -11.75 -1.25 -17.28
CA GLY A 41 -11.44 -0.02 -16.54
C GLY A 41 -12.65 0.57 -15.79
N MET A 42 -13.87 0.17 -16.14
CA MET A 42 -15.10 0.54 -15.43
C MET A 42 -15.34 -0.27 -14.15
N ALA A 43 -14.70 -1.42 -13.96
CA ALA A 43 -14.87 -2.26 -12.77
C ALA A 43 -14.09 -1.73 -11.55
N LEU A 44 -12.99 -0.99 -11.78
CA LEU A 44 -12.23 -0.37 -10.70
C LEU A 44 -13.07 0.71 -10.02
N ASN A 45 -13.38 0.50 -8.74
CA ASN A 45 -14.00 1.53 -7.91
C ASN A 45 -12.92 2.39 -7.26
N THR A 46 -12.89 3.67 -7.64
CA THR A 46 -11.92 4.66 -7.13
C THR A 46 -12.42 5.47 -5.93
N ALA A 47 -13.64 5.22 -5.44
CA ALA A 47 -14.19 5.95 -4.30
C ALA A 47 -13.46 5.58 -3.00
N ILE A 48 -13.17 6.59 -2.17
CA ILE A 48 -12.56 6.43 -0.85
C ILE A 48 -13.52 7.01 0.18
N HIS A 49 -13.75 6.28 1.28
CA HIS A 49 -14.73 6.69 2.28
C HIS A 49 -14.37 8.02 2.99
N PRO A 50 -15.38 8.83 3.36
CA PRO A 50 -15.43 9.83 4.43
C PRO A 50 -14.27 9.95 5.39
N HIS A 51 -14.07 8.82 6.04
CA HIS A 51 -13.29 8.65 7.27
C HIS A 51 -12.06 7.77 7.06
N ASP A 52 -11.68 7.47 5.81
CA ASP A 52 -10.44 6.76 5.54
C ASP A 52 -9.26 7.56 6.11
N GLN A 53 -8.72 7.07 7.22
CA GLN A 53 -7.68 7.77 7.98
C GLN A 53 -6.39 7.89 7.17
N MET A 54 -6.15 6.96 6.25
CA MET A 54 -4.92 6.97 5.48
C MET A 54 -4.95 8.04 4.38
N LEU A 55 -6.09 8.25 3.71
CA LEU A 55 -6.24 9.38 2.79
C LEU A 55 -6.21 10.70 3.57
N ILE A 56 -6.91 10.79 4.70
CA ILE A 56 -6.91 12.00 5.54
C ILE A 56 -5.48 12.36 5.98
N HIS A 57 -4.69 11.37 6.42
CA HIS A 57 -3.29 11.56 6.77
C HIS A 57 -2.48 12.11 5.57
N SER A 58 -2.63 11.50 4.39
CA SER A 58 -1.95 11.92 3.18
C SER A 58 -2.31 13.35 2.75
N LEU A 59 -3.59 13.73 2.84
CA LEU A 59 -4.07 15.10 2.55
C LEU A 59 -3.48 16.12 3.52
N ARG A 60 -3.39 15.80 4.82
CA ARG A 60 -2.78 16.66 5.84
C ARG A 60 -1.28 16.87 5.60
N HIS A 61 -0.59 15.80 5.20
CA HIS A 61 0.84 15.82 4.97
C HIS A 61 1.21 16.59 3.70
N HIS A 62 0.60 16.25 2.56
CA HIS A 62 0.98 16.82 1.26
C HIS A 62 0.34 18.18 0.98
N ARG A 63 -0.83 18.46 1.56
CA ARG A 63 -1.65 19.64 1.24
C ARG A 63 -1.91 19.80 -0.27
N ASP A 64 -1.90 18.69 -1.00
CA ASP A 64 -2.11 18.56 -2.44
C ASP A 64 -2.96 17.30 -2.68
N PRO A 65 -4.23 17.44 -3.13
CA PRO A 65 -5.11 16.29 -3.30
C PRO A 65 -4.68 15.38 -4.44
N ASN A 66 -4.05 15.90 -5.50
CA ASN A 66 -3.56 15.08 -6.60
C ASN A 66 -2.41 14.19 -6.12
N ALA A 67 -1.45 14.76 -5.40
CA ALA A 67 -0.33 14.00 -4.83
C ALA A 67 -0.82 12.98 -3.78
N ALA A 68 -1.72 13.39 -2.88
CA ALA A 68 -2.24 12.51 -1.83
C ALA A 68 -3.00 11.30 -2.38
N VAL A 69 -3.90 11.52 -3.33
CA VAL A 69 -4.67 10.43 -3.96
C VAL A 69 -3.76 9.56 -4.83
N SER A 70 -2.79 10.14 -5.55
CA SER A 70 -1.81 9.37 -6.33
C SER A 70 -0.99 8.45 -5.42
N GLN A 71 -0.47 8.97 -4.31
CA GLN A 71 0.26 8.18 -3.32
C GLN A 71 -0.62 7.06 -2.75
N TYR A 72 -1.87 7.38 -2.37
CA TYR A 72 -2.81 6.42 -1.82
C TYR A 72 -3.02 5.21 -2.74
N TYR A 73 -3.20 5.45 -4.05
CA TYR A 73 -3.35 4.38 -5.03
C TYR A 73 -2.03 3.70 -5.42
N ASN A 74 -0.90 4.41 -5.42
CA ASN A 74 0.40 3.78 -5.59
C ASN A 74 0.67 2.76 -4.48
N VAL A 75 0.39 3.12 -3.23
CA VAL A 75 0.47 2.21 -2.08
C VAL A 75 -0.53 1.06 -2.24
N ALA A 76 -1.76 1.31 -2.69
CA ALA A 76 -2.73 0.24 -2.95
C ALA A 76 -2.21 -0.78 -3.98
N LEU A 77 -1.70 -0.30 -5.12
CA LEU A 77 -1.09 -1.12 -6.18
C LEU A 77 0.08 -1.95 -5.63
N GLN A 78 0.93 -1.34 -4.81
CA GLN A 78 2.08 -1.99 -4.20
C GLN A 78 1.68 -3.07 -3.19
N GLN A 79 0.68 -2.82 -2.34
CA GLN A 79 0.10 -3.86 -1.49
C GLN A 79 -0.47 -5.02 -2.32
N TYR A 80 -1.18 -4.69 -3.40
CA TYR A 80 -1.72 -5.68 -4.31
C TYR A 80 -0.61 -6.53 -4.96
N PHE A 81 0.44 -5.93 -5.50
CA PHE A 81 1.56 -6.67 -6.10
C PHE A 81 2.28 -7.56 -5.10
N ALA A 82 2.51 -7.09 -3.88
CA ALA A 82 3.13 -7.89 -2.83
C ALA A 82 2.25 -9.10 -2.48
N ALA A 83 0.96 -8.89 -2.22
CA ALA A 83 0.01 -9.97 -1.92
C ALA A 83 -0.12 -10.95 -3.09
N GLN A 84 -0.14 -10.45 -4.33
CA GLN A 84 -0.28 -11.26 -5.53
C GLN A 84 0.95 -12.15 -5.76
N GLN A 85 2.16 -11.62 -5.63
CA GLN A 85 3.40 -12.40 -5.79
C GLN A 85 3.44 -13.56 -4.80
N ILE A 86 3.10 -13.29 -3.54
CA ILE A 86 3.07 -14.32 -2.50
C ILE A 86 1.94 -15.32 -2.78
N LEU A 87 0.74 -14.85 -3.15
CA LEU A 87 -0.38 -15.72 -3.52
C LEU A 87 0.01 -16.65 -4.68
N GLN A 88 0.65 -16.15 -5.74
CA GLN A 88 1.05 -16.98 -6.87
C GLN A 88 2.16 -17.98 -6.53
N ALA A 89 3.06 -17.63 -5.60
CA ALA A 89 4.11 -18.54 -5.17
C ALA A 89 3.54 -19.81 -4.49
N PHE A 90 2.42 -19.68 -3.77
CA PHE A 90 1.84 -20.79 -2.99
C PHE A 90 0.54 -21.36 -3.59
N PHE A 91 -0.20 -20.55 -4.33
CA PHE A 91 -1.51 -20.86 -4.91
C PHE A 91 -1.58 -20.34 -6.36
N PRO A 92 -0.72 -20.84 -7.29
CA PRO A 92 -0.72 -20.39 -8.68
C PRO A 92 -2.03 -20.69 -9.40
N ASN A 93 -2.74 -21.74 -8.96
CA ASN A 93 -4.07 -22.09 -9.41
C ASN A 93 -4.96 -22.29 -8.17
N PRO A 94 -5.55 -21.21 -7.62
CA PRO A 94 -6.44 -21.32 -6.47
C PRO A 94 -7.65 -22.20 -6.80
N GLU A 95 -7.99 -23.13 -5.90
CA GLU A 95 -9.19 -23.97 -6.03
C GLU A 95 -10.47 -23.12 -5.97
N PRO A 96 -11.62 -23.62 -6.47
CA PRO A 96 -12.88 -22.85 -6.45
C PRO A 96 -13.31 -22.36 -5.06
N ASP A 97 -13.00 -23.12 -4.00
CA ASP A 97 -13.31 -22.81 -2.61
C ASP A 97 -12.20 -22.01 -1.87
N PHE A 98 -11.19 -21.54 -2.61
CA PHE A 98 -10.08 -20.74 -2.09
C PHE A 98 -10.56 -19.54 -1.26
N ALA A 99 -9.85 -19.31 -0.17
CA ALA A 99 -10.25 -18.41 0.90
C ALA A 99 -9.21 -17.34 1.18
N PHE A 100 -9.43 -16.11 0.70
CA PHE A 100 -8.62 -14.95 1.06
C PHE A 100 -9.27 -14.14 2.19
N LEU A 101 -8.55 -13.83 3.25
CA LEU A 101 -8.96 -12.90 4.30
C LEU A 101 -8.05 -11.67 4.32
N ASP A 102 -8.60 -10.48 4.09
CA ASP A 102 -7.96 -9.19 4.40
C ASP A 102 -8.38 -8.78 5.83
N PHE A 103 -7.49 -8.97 6.80
CA PHE A 103 -7.75 -8.73 8.22
C PHE A 103 -7.22 -7.36 8.67
N ALA A 104 -8.06 -6.61 9.39
CA ALA A 104 -7.90 -5.17 9.64
C ALA A 104 -7.84 -4.38 8.32
N CYS A 105 -8.81 -4.65 7.42
CA CYS A 105 -8.79 -4.14 6.06
C CYS A 105 -9.00 -2.62 5.95
N GLY A 106 -9.38 -1.95 7.04
CA GLY A 106 -9.80 -0.56 7.05
C GLY A 106 -10.89 -0.31 6.01
N PHE A 107 -10.79 0.80 5.27
CA PHE A 107 -11.71 1.14 4.18
C PHE A 107 -11.35 0.46 2.84
N GLY A 108 -10.70 -0.70 2.90
CA GLY A 108 -10.53 -1.62 1.76
C GLY A 108 -9.42 -1.21 0.81
N ARG A 109 -8.23 -0.86 1.33
CA ARG A 109 -7.11 -0.39 0.51
C ARG A 109 -6.69 -1.41 -0.54
N LEU A 110 -6.45 -2.64 -0.08
CA LEU A 110 -6.13 -3.78 -0.91
C LEU A 110 -7.38 -4.32 -1.63
N VAL A 111 -8.50 -4.45 -0.91
CA VAL A 111 -9.75 -5.09 -1.38
C VAL A 111 -10.18 -4.58 -2.75
N ARG A 112 -10.09 -3.27 -3.00
CA ARG A 112 -10.51 -2.66 -4.29
C ARG A 112 -9.76 -3.16 -5.52
N LEU A 113 -8.51 -3.60 -5.33
CA LEU A 113 -7.70 -4.20 -6.39
C LEU A 113 -7.80 -5.72 -6.35
N LEU A 114 -7.93 -6.30 -5.17
CA LEU A 114 -8.07 -7.74 -4.98
C LEU A 114 -9.29 -8.30 -5.72
N THR A 115 -10.43 -7.61 -5.66
CA THR A 115 -11.67 -8.01 -6.35
C THR A 115 -11.64 -7.87 -7.87
N LEU A 116 -10.57 -7.29 -8.43
CA LEU A 116 -10.33 -7.28 -9.87
C LEU A 116 -9.68 -8.58 -10.37
N SER A 117 -9.05 -9.34 -9.48
CA SER A 117 -8.35 -10.60 -9.83
C SER A 117 -8.85 -11.84 -9.10
N LEU A 118 -9.63 -11.68 -8.01
CA LEU A 118 -10.28 -12.78 -7.30
C LEU A 118 -11.80 -12.59 -7.32
N SER A 119 -12.54 -13.70 -7.37
CA SER A 119 -13.99 -13.68 -7.17
C SER A 119 -14.33 -13.07 -5.82
N THR A 120 -15.34 -12.20 -5.76
CA THR A 120 -15.77 -11.58 -4.50
C THR A 120 -16.35 -12.59 -3.50
N THR A 121 -16.78 -13.76 -3.99
CA THR A 121 -17.16 -14.92 -3.14
C THR A 121 -15.99 -15.54 -2.41
N ASN A 122 -14.76 -15.31 -2.89
CA ASN A 122 -13.53 -15.88 -2.37
C ASN A 122 -12.75 -14.87 -1.50
N VAL A 123 -13.32 -13.68 -1.28
CA VAL A 123 -12.71 -12.59 -0.51
C VAL A 123 -13.54 -12.34 0.74
N TRP A 124 -12.89 -12.49 1.88
CA TRP A 124 -13.37 -12.11 3.19
C TRP A 124 -12.61 -10.89 3.68
N VAL A 125 -13.32 -10.03 4.41
CA VAL A 125 -12.76 -8.85 5.06
C VAL A 125 -13.12 -8.88 6.54
N ALA A 126 -12.18 -8.48 7.39
CA ALA A 126 -12.43 -8.32 8.81
C ALA A 126 -11.96 -6.95 9.30
N GLU A 127 -12.80 -6.25 10.05
CA GLU A 127 -12.53 -4.90 10.53
C GLU A 127 -13.31 -4.62 11.83
N ILE A 128 -12.72 -3.86 12.74
CA ILE A 128 -13.35 -3.49 14.02
C ILE A 128 -14.21 -2.23 13.88
N GLN A 129 -13.86 -1.34 12.95
CA GLN A 129 -14.62 -0.14 12.63
C GLN A 129 -15.84 -0.49 11.77
N LYS A 130 -17.05 -0.26 12.31
CA LYS A 130 -18.30 -0.68 11.68
C LYS A 130 -18.59 0.04 10.37
N ASP A 131 -18.24 1.31 10.28
CA ASP A 131 -18.42 2.10 9.05
C ASP A 131 -17.48 1.65 7.94
N ALA A 132 -16.22 1.32 8.28
CA ALA A 132 -15.26 0.72 7.36
C ALA A 132 -15.74 -0.64 6.84
N LEU A 133 -16.15 -1.54 7.75
CA LEU A 133 -16.67 -2.86 7.36
C LEU A 133 -17.91 -2.74 6.46
N ALA A 134 -18.87 -1.87 6.82
CA ALA A 134 -20.06 -1.64 6.03
C ALA A 134 -19.74 -1.09 4.64
N PHE A 135 -18.85 -0.09 4.56
CA PHE A 135 -18.41 0.50 3.30
C PHE A 135 -17.78 -0.54 2.38
N VAL A 136 -16.79 -1.30 2.87
CA VAL A 136 -16.06 -2.28 2.06
C VAL A 136 -16.98 -3.38 1.56
N THR A 137 -17.84 -3.90 2.44
CA THR A 137 -18.80 -4.96 2.10
C THR A 137 -19.78 -4.52 1.02
N GLN A 138 -20.38 -3.33 1.18
CA GLN A 138 -21.35 -2.79 0.22
C GLN A 138 -20.70 -2.39 -1.12
N THR A 139 -19.49 -1.85 -1.07
CA THR A 139 -18.80 -1.31 -2.24
C THR A 139 -18.22 -2.41 -3.14
N PHE A 140 -17.70 -3.48 -2.53
CA PHE A 140 -16.96 -4.52 -3.24
C PHE A 140 -17.67 -5.88 -3.26
N ASN A 141 -18.85 -6.00 -2.65
CA ASN A 141 -19.66 -7.23 -2.62
C ASN A 141 -18.88 -8.46 -2.11
N VAL A 142 -18.10 -8.25 -1.04
CA VAL A 142 -17.24 -9.25 -0.39
C VAL A 142 -17.89 -9.80 0.89
N GLN A 143 -17.33 -10.89 1.42
CA GLN A 143 -17.81 -11.52 2.65
C GLN A 143 -17.29 -10.76 3.88
N ALA A 144 -18.15 -10.46 4.86
CA ALA A 144 -17.80 -9.63 6.01
C ALA A 144 -17.69 -10.44 7.30
N LEU A 145 -16.68 -10.14 8.12
CA LEU A 145 -16.51 -10.66 9.48
C LEU A 145 -16.31 -9.48 10.45
N GLU A 146 -17.18 -9.34 11.45
CA GLU A 146 -16.98 -8.33 12.50
C GLU A 146 -15.76 -8.75 13.35
N SER A 147 -14.76 -7.87 13.42
CA SER A 147 -13.60 -8.08 14.29
C SER A 147 -13.87 -7.56 15.70
N SER A 148 -12.95 -7.84 16.62
CA SER A 148 -12.99 -7.37 18.01
C SER A 148 -11.63 -6.85 18.42
N ALA A 149 -11.53 -6.15 19.55
CA ALA A 149 -10.25 -5.86 20.19
C ALA A 149 -9.65 -7.12 20.85
N SER A 150 -10.48 -8.12 21.19
CA SER A 150 -10.05 -9.37 21.82
C SER A 150 -9.95 -10.49 20.76
N PRO A 151 -8.76 -11.08 20.52
CA PRO A 151 -8.59 -12.18 19.57
C PRO A 151 -9.51 -13.37 19.83
N GLU A 152 -9.83 -13.63 21.10
CA GLU A 152 -10.64 -14.74 21.57
C GLU A 152 -12.14 -14.57 21.22
N GLN A 153 -12.57 -13.33 20.96
CA GLN A 153 -13.94 -13.01 20.54
C GLN A 153 -14.10 -13.02 19.02
N PHE A 154 -13.01 -12.96 18.25
CA PHE A 154 -13.09 -13.01 16.80
C PHE A 154 -13.48 -14.41 16.35
N GLN A 155 -14.70 -14.59 15.84
CA GLN A 155 -15.21 -15.87 15.36
C GLN A 155 -15.29 -15.86 13.83
N ALA A 156 -14.41 -16.64 13.21
CA ALA A 156 -14.58 -17.04 11.82
C ALA A 156 -15.18 -18.44 11.80
N GLU A 157 -16.31 -18.61 11.13
CA GLU A 157 -16.98 -19.93 10.95
C GLU A 157 -16.26 -20.81 9.92
N ARG A 158 -15.04 -20.45 9.53
CA ARG A 158 -14.23 -21.13 8.53
C ARG A 158 -12.73 -20.87 8.72
N GLN A 159 -11.94 -21.64 7.99
CA GLN A 159 -10.51 -21.43 7.82
C GLN A 159 -10.20 -20.79 6.46
N PHE A 160 -8.97 -20.27 6.33
CA PHE A 160 -8.50 -19.52 5.18
C PHE A 160 -7.22 -20.10 4.59
N ASP A 161 -7.08 -19.98 3.27
CA ASP A 161 -5.87 -20.36 2.55
C ASP A 161 -4.85 -19.22 2.56
N PHE A 162 -5.32 -17.98 2.59
CA PHE A 162 -4.46 -16.81 2.58
C PHE A 162 -5.02 -15.75 3.52
N ILE A 163 -4.27 -15.36 4.54
CA ILE A 163 -4.61 -14.25 5.43
C ILE A 163 -3.60 -13.14 5.21
N TRP A 164 -4.08 -11.96 4.87
CA TRP A 164 -3.30 -10.75 4.72
C TRP A 164 -3.60 -9.77 5.85
N VAL A 165 -2.55 -9.25 6.49
CA VAL A 165 -2.65 -8.33 7.63
C VAL A 165 -1.68 -7.16 7.45
N ALA A 166 -2.11 -6.16 6.67
CA ALA A 166 -1.32 -4.95 6.48
C ALA A 166 -1.58 -3.96 7.62
N SER A 167 -0.50 -3.48 8.25
CA SER A 167 -0.49 -2.39 9.23
C SER A 167 -1.39 -2.60 10.46
N LEU A 168 -1.43 -3.83 10.98
CA LEU A 168 -2.02 -4.10 12.31
C LEU A 168 -0.93 -4.32 13.36
N PHE A 169 -0.03 -5.28 13.13
CA PHE A 169 0.98 -5.68 14.10
C PHE A 169 2.00 -4.57 14.39
N SER A 170 2.15 -3.62 13.47
CA SER A 170 2.84 -2.33 13.66
C SER A 170 2.18 -1.40 14.69
N HIS A 171 1.01 -1.75 15.24
CA HIS A 171 0.25 -0.94 16.19
C HIS A 171 -0.14 -1.70 17.47
N LEU A 172 0.19 -2.99 17.60
CA LEU A 172 -0.25 -3.80 18.73
C LEU A 172 0.76 -3.81 19.90
N PRO A 173 0.32 -3.68 21.15
CA PRO A 173 1.18 -3.91 22.30
C PRO A 173 1.58 -5.41 22.40
N PRO A 174 2.68 -5.74 23.10
CA PRO A 174 3.29 -7.08 23.04
C PRO A 174 2.34 -8.24 23.33
N GLY A 175 1.54 -8.15 24.40
CA GLY A 175 0.61 -9.21 24.76
C GLY A 175 -0.54 -9.39 23.75
N LEU A 176 -0.93 -8.31 23.05
CA LEU A 176 -2.00 -8.36 22.05
C LEU A 176 -1.46 -8.84 20.70
N PHE A 177 -0.22 -8.48 20.36
CA PHE A 177 0.54 -9.02 19.23
C PHE A 177 0.52 -10.56 19.26
N GLN A 178 0.98 -11.16 20.37
CA GLN A 178 1.10 -12.61 20.50
C GLN A 178 -0.24 -13.34 20.35
N ARG A 179 -1.29 -12.83 21.00
CA ARG A 179 -2.63 -13.46 20.95
C ARG A 179 -3.28 -13.32 19.57
N TRP A 180 -3.07 -12.21 18.85
CA TRP A 180 -3.53 -12.09 17.47
C TRP A 180 -2.78 -13.03 16.52
N LEU A 181 -1.46 -13.15 16.66
CA LEU A 181 -0.67 -14.10 15.87
C LEU A 181 -1.19 -15.54 16.08
N GLN A 182 -1.42 -15.92 17.34
CA GLN A 182 -2.04 -17.20 17.69
C GLN A 182 -3.41 -17.39 17.05
N ARG A 183 -4.28 -16.39 17.16
CA ARG A 183 -5.63 -16.48 16.60
C ARG A 183 -5.59 -16.63 15.08
N LEU A 184 -4.84 -15.78 14.37
CA LEU A 184 -4.80 -15.78 12.92
C LEU A 184 -4.15 -17.05 12.36
N LEU A 185 -3.06 -17.54 12.96
CA LEU A 185 -2.48 -18.83 12.59
C LEU A 185 -3.45 -19.99 12.85
N SER A 186 -4.31 -19.93 13.88
CA SER A 186 -5.34 -20.95 14.12
C SER A 186 -6.42 -21.02 13.03
N LEU A 187 -6.62 -19.93 12.29
CA LEU A 187 -7.62 -19.80 11.24
C LEU A 187 -7.10 -20.22 9.85
N LEU A 188 -5.83 -20.59 9.71
CA LEU A 188 -5.32 -21.10 8.44
C LEU A 188 -5.71 -22.57 8.23
N ASN A 189 -6.06 -22.88 6.98
CA ASN A 189 -6.07 -24.24 6.45
C ASN A 189 -4.66 -24.86 6.54
N PRO A 190 -4.51 -26.20 6.48
CA PRO A 190 -3.19 -26.85 6.63
C PRO A 190 -2.09 -26.37 5.67
N ARG A 191 -2.45 -25.92 4.47
CA ARG A 191 -1.53 -25.32 3.48
C ARG A 191 -1.56 -23.79 3.45
N GLY A 192 -2.28 -23.18 4.39
CA GLY A 192 -2.55 -21.76 4.40
C GLY A 192 -1.31 -20.92 4.72
N ILE A 193 -1.35 -19.66 4.26
CA ILE A 193 -0.29 -18.67 4.46
C ILE A 193 -0.87 -17.46 5.21
N LEU A 194 -0.16 -17.03 6.26
CA LEU A 194 -0.38 -15.75 6.94
C LEU A 194 0.71 -14.76 6.51
N CYS A 195 0.31 -13.61 6.01
CA CYS A 195 1.18 -12.47 5.75
C CYS A 195 0.84 -11.35 6.72
N PHE A 196 1.81 -10.84 7.48
CA PHE A 196 1.59 -9.69 8.35
C PHE A 196 2.78 -8.73 8.32
N SER A 197 2.51 -7.44 8.52
CA SER A 197 3.55 -6.42 8.49
C SER A 197 3.85 -5.80 9.85
N VAL A 198 5.10 -5.38 10.05
CA VAL A 198 5.59 -4.73 11.28
C VAL A 198 6.48 -3.53 10.95
N HIS A 199 6.62 -2.58 11.88
CA HIS A 199 7.74 -1.63 11.81
C HIS A 199 8.99 -2.29 12.40
N ASP A 200 10.01 -2.49 11.58
CA ASP A 200 11.32 -2.96 12.04
C ASP A 200 12.04 -1.87 12.86
N GLN A 201 12.92 -2.30 13.76
CA GLN A 201 13.77 -1.45 14.58
C GLN A 201 14.57 -0.39 13.80
N VAL A 202 14.88 -0.63 12.52
CA VAL A 202 15.57 0.33 11.65
C VAL A 202 14.77 1.63 11.45
N LEU A 203 13.45 1.58 11.67
CA LEU A 203 12.55 2.73 11.55
C LEU A 203 12.39 3.50 12.86
N LEU A 204 13.09 3.10 13.92
CA LEU A 204 13.06 3.84 15.19
C LEU A 204 13.47 5.29 14.98
N PRO A 205 12.79 6.25 15.63
CA PRO A 205 13.20 7.64 15.62
C PRO A 205 14.65 7.80 16.10
N VAL A 206 15.37 8.80 15.57
CA VAL A 206 16.74 9.11 15.98
C VAL A 206 16.79 9.31 17.50
N GLY A 207 17.67 8.55 18.16
CA GLY A 207 17.85 8.59 19.61
C GLY A 207 16.96 7.63 20.40
N ALA A 208 16.05 6.90 19.75
CA ALA A 208 15.33 5.79 20.36
C ALA A 208 16.09 4.47 20.17
N SER A 209 15.91 3.55 21.11
CA SER A 209 16.41 2.18 21.04
C SER A 209 15.33 1.21 21.50
N LEU A 210 15.37 -0.03 21.03
CA LEU A 210 14.51 -1.08 21.59
C LEU A 210 14.88 -1.37 23.05
N PRO A 211 13.90 -1.71 23.90
CA PRO A 211 14.15 -2.29 25.22
C PRO A 211 14.67 -3.73 25.11
N GLU A 212 15.08 -4.34 26.23
CA GLU A 212 15.51 -5.75 26.29
C GLU A 212 14.45 -6.75 25.82
N THR A 213 13.17 -6.38 25.91
CA THR A 213 12.05 -7.18 25.39
C THR A 213 11.95 -7.16 23.87
N GLU A 214 12.80 -6.39 23.17
CA GLU A 214 12.89 -6.29 21.71
C GLU A 214 11.61 -5.80 21.00
N ILE A 215 10.69 -5.22 21.75
CA ILE A 215 9.46 -4.56 21.28
C ILE A 215 9.26 -3.24 22.03
N LEU A 216 9.07 -2.16 21.28
CA LEU A 216 8.73 -0.83 21.80
C LEU A 216 7.32 -0.45 21.36
N PHE A 217 6.41 -0.28 22.31
CA PHE A 217 5.05 0.20 22.07
C PHE A 217 4.85 1.62 22.60
N ASN A 218 4.44 2.52 21.73
CA ASN A 218 4.04 3.88 22.06
C ASN A 218 2.51 4.02 21.91
N PRO A 219 1.76 4.45 22.92
CA PRO A 219 0.29 4.53 22.88
C PRO A 219 -0.24 5.72 22.04
N HIS A 220 0.50 6.15 21.02
CA HIS A 220 0.11 7.20 20.08
C HIS A 220 -0.17 6.58 18.71
N SER A 221 -1.30 6.96 18.10
CA SER A 221 -1.73 6.51 16.77
C SER A 221 -2.39 7.67 16.01
N GLU A 222 -2.34 7.57 14.70
CA GLU A 222 -3.10 8.35 13.73
C GLU A 222 -4.62 8.10 13.81
N ASN A 223 -5.06 6.97 14.36
CA ASN A 223 -6.48 6.68 14.56
C ASN A 223 -6.92 7.08 15.98
N ALA A 224 -7.49 8.28 16.10
CA ALA A 224 -7.97 8.84 17.37
C ALA A 224 -9.19 8.09 17.96
N GLU A 225 -9.89 7.28 17.16
CA GLU A 225 -11.09 6.55 17.59
C GLU A 225 -10.74 5.22 18.28
N LEU A 226 -9.53 4.69 18.08
CA LEU A 226 -9.08 3.46 18.71
C LEU A 226 -8.48 3.74 20.09
N ASN A 227 -8.71 2.82 21.01
CA ASN A 227 -8.21 2.96 22.38
C ASN A 227 -6.66 2.85 22.39
N PRO A 228 -5.94 3.87 22.91
CA PRO A 228 -4.47 3.92 22.88
C PRO A 228 -3.79 2.80 23.68
N LYS A 229 -4.55 2.06 24.51
CA LYS A 229 -4.06 0.87 25.21
C LYS A 229 -3.98 -0.38 24.33
N ILE A 230 -4.67 -0.39 23.18
CA ILE A 230 -4.76 -1.55 22.28
C ILE A 230 -4.26 -1.23 20.86
N TYR A 231 -4.11 0.04 20.52
CA TYR A 231 -3.65 0.49 19.20
C TYR A 231 -2.77 1.74 19.35
N GLY A 232 -1.52 1.65 18.93
CA GLY A 232 -0.49 2.67 19.09
C GLY A 232 0.53 2.61 17.96
N THR A 233 1.80 2.89 18.20
CA THR A 233 2.90 2.68 17.26
C THR A 233 3.90 1.71 17.87
N THR A 234 4.19 0.62 17.17
CA THR A 234 5.02 -0.48 17.65
C THR A 234 6.21 -0.68 16.73
N PHE A 235 7.40 -0.82 17.31
CA PHE A 235 8.64 -1.22 16.62
C PHE A 235 9.16 -2.51 17.23
N VAL A 236 9.65 -3.42 16.41
CA VAL A 236 10.13 -4.76 16.84
C VAL A 236 11.46 -5.11 16.17
N SER A 237 12.25 -5.97 16.82
CA SER A 237 13.37 -6.65 16.14
C SER A 237 12.88 -7.91 15.42
N GLU A 238 13.66 -8.41 14.45
CA GLU A 238 13.38 -9.72 13.85
C GLU A 238 13.46 -10.87 14.88
N SER A 239 14.34 -10.75 15.88
CA SER A 239 14.40 -11.71 16.97
C SER A 239 13.08 -11.77 17.74
N PHE A 240 12.46 -10.63 18.06
CA PHE A 240 11.14 -10.62 18.70
C PHE A 240 10.09 -11.36 17.85
N VAL A 241 10.00 -11.04 16.55
CA VAL A 241 9.01 -11.64 15.65
C VAL A 241 9.23 -13.15 15.51
N ARG A 242 10.49 -13.59 15.37
CA ARG A 242 10.86 -15.01 15.35
C ARG A 242 10.41 -15.73 16.62
N HIS A 243 10.67 -15.17 17.80
CA HIS A 243 10.23 -15.79 19.06
C HIS A 243 8.71 -15.87 19.15
N ALA A 244 7.99 -14.80 18.75
CA ALA A 244 6.53 -14.78 18.73
C ALA A 244 5.96 -15.89 17.81
N ILE A 245 6.54 -16.07 16.62
CA ILE A 245 6.16 -17.14 15.68
C ILE A 245 6.44 -18.52 16.29
N HIS A 246 7.62 -18.74 16.87
CA HIS A 246 7.99 -20.03 17.45
C HIS A 246 7.14 -20.39 18.68
N GLU A 247 6.74 -19.42 19.50
CA GLU A 247 5.87 -19.66 20.64
C GLU A 247 4.46 -20.12 20.21
N VAL A 248 3.97 -19.67 19.05
CA VAL A 248 2.66 -20.09 18.51
C VAL A 248 2.74 -21.37 17.67
N GLY A 249 3.73 -21.45 16.78
CA GLY A 249 3.85 -22.51 15.76
C GLY A 249 4.65 -23.72 16.22
N GLY A 250 5.46 -23.59 17.27
CA GLY A 250 6.46 -24.56 17.70
C GLY A 250 7.88 -24.15 17.34
N GLU A 251 8.85 -24.86 17.89
CA GLU A 251 10.27 -24.64 17.58
C GLU A 251 10.53 -24.81 16.07
N ASP A 252 11.36 -23.92 15.51
CA ASP A 252 11.72 -23.89 14.08
C ASP A 252 10.55 -23.74 13.09
N HIS A 253 9.42 -23.18 13.54
CA HIS A 253 8.28 -22.91 12.67
C HIS A 253 8.68 -21.94 11.54
N PRO A 254 8.48 -22.29 10.26
CA PRO A 254 9.07 -21.54 9.16
C PRO A 254 8.40 -20.18 8.96
N TYR A 255 9.23 -19.18 8.70
CA TYR A 255 8.81 -17.89 8.21
C TYR A 255 9.81 -17.34 7.20
N PHE A 256 9.35 -16.39 6.39
CA PHE A 256 10.20 -15.63 5.49
C PHE A 256 9.95 -14.14 5.72
N ARG A 257 11.02 -13.39 5.96
CA ARG A 257 10.99 -11.94 6.12
C ARG A 257 11.29 -11.28 4.77
N ILE A 258 10.45 -10.34 4.37
CA ILE A 258 10.66 -9.45 3.22
C ILE A 258 10.85 -8.04 3.79
N PRO A 259 12.10 -7.60 4.00
CA PRO A 259 12.39 -6.27 4.55
C PRO A 259 11.77 -5.17 3.70
N LYS A 260 11.05 -4.22 4.31
CA LYS A 260 10.36 -3.14 3.61
C LYS A 260 9.39 -3.61 2.50
N GLY A 261 8.93 -4.86 2.56
CA GLY A 261 8.06 -5.49 1.56
C GLY A 261 6.67 -4.87 1.45
N LEU A 262 6.24 -4.09 2.44
CA LEU A 262 4.99 -3.34 2.40
C LEU A 262 5.28 -1.84 2.22
N ALA A 263 5.11 -1.35 0.99
CA ALA A 263 5.19 0.07 0.61
C ALA A 263 6.49 0.78 1.04
N GLN A 264 7.62 0.05 1.14
CA GLN A 264 8.91 0.56 1.60
C GLN A 264 8.97 1.07 3.06
N GLU A 265 7.91 0.84 3.83
CA GLU A 265 7.75 1.36 5.19
C GLU A 265 7.62 0.27 6.25
N GLN A 266 7.24 -0.95 5.87
CA GLN A 266 7.09 -2.04 6.82
C GLN A 266 7.64 -3.34 6.27
N ASP A 267 8.18 -4.14 7.17
CA ASP A 267 8.64 -5.48 6.87
C ASP A 267 7.46 -6.41 6.82
N LEU A 268 7.43 -7.27 5.80
CA LEU A 268 6.39 -8.26 5.61
C LEU A 268 6.90 -9.64 6.01
N TYR A 269 6.21 -10.29 6.93
CA TYR A 269 6.49 -11.65 7.36
C TYR A 269 5.48 -12.60 6.72
N VAL A 270 5.97 -13.65 6.09
CA VAL A 270 5.17 -14.73 5.51
C VAL A 270 5.37 -15.97 6.35
N VAL A 271 4.29 -16.49 6.94
CA VAL A 271 4.29 -17.64 7.85
C VAL A 271 3.34 -18.70 7.30
N ALA A 272 3.85 -19.89 7.02
CA ALA A 272 3.00 -21.01 6.62
C ALA A 272 2.33 -21.64 7.83
N LYS A 273 1.15 -22.24 7.64
CA LYS A 273 0.48 -23.03 8.69
C LYS A 273 1.27 -24.26 9.11
N SER A 274 1.90 -24.93 8.15
CA SER A 274 2.63 -26.19 8.36
C SER A 274 4.10 -26.04 8.00
N SER A 275 4.98 -26.70 8.76
CA SER A 275 6.42 -26.67 8.55
C SER A 275 6.87 -27.34 7.24
N VAL A 276 5.98 -28.07 6.57
CA VAL A 276 6.25 -28.73 5.28
C VAL A 276 6.12 -27.78 4.08
N VAL A 277 5.57 -26.57 4.28
CA VAL A 277 5.42 -25.59 3.20
C VAL A 277 6.76 -24.85 3.02
N ASP A 278 7.34 -25.00 1.84
CA ASP A 278 8.65 -24.44 1.51
C ASP A 278 8.53 -22.96 1.12
N LEU A 279 9.11 -22.06 1.93
CA LEU A 279 9.10 -20.62 1.72
C LEU A 279 10.26 -20.00 0.87
N PRO A 280 11.40 -20.67 0.57
CA PRO A 280 12.49 -20.12 -0.25
C PRO A 280 12.08 -19.61 -1.64
N GLY A 281 10.93 -20.05 -2.18
CA GLY A 281 10.39 -19.48 -3.42
C GLY A 281 10.21 -17.96 -3.37
N LEU A 282 10.10 -17.39 -2.17
CA LEU A 282 10.03 -15.95 -1.93
C LEU A 282 11.36 -15.20 -2.07
N GLN A 283 12.49 -15.90 -2.26
CA GLN A 283 13.76 -15.23 -2.59
C GLN A 283 13.71 -14.48 -3.92
N ALA A 284 12.78 -14.84 -4.80
CA ALA A 284 12.54 -14.14 -6.07
C ALA A 284 11.53 -12.97 -5.95
N PHE A 285 11.11 -12.60 -4.73
CA PHE A 285 10.21 -11.47 -4.52
C PHE A 285 10.80 -10.18 -5.07
N ARG A 286 9.98 -9.40 -5.77
CA ARG A 286 10.35 -8.11 -6.36
C ARG A 286 9.55 -6.97 -5.75
N TYR A 287 10.24 -5.88 -5.44
CA TYR A 287 9.64 -4.65 -4.90
C TYR A 287 9.00 -3.78 -6.00
N GLY A 288 9.48 -3.95 -7.23
CA GLY A 288 9.00 -3.24 -8.41
C GLY A 288 9.44 -1.78 -8.45
N PRO A 289 8.81 -0.99 -9.34
CA PRO A 289 9.13 0.40 -9.52
C PRO A 289 8.58 1.28 -8.39
N TRP A 290 9.34 2.32 -8.06
CA TRP A 290 8.95 3.39 -7.15
C TRP A 290 9.43 4.74 -7.68
N GLY A 291 8.91 5.81 -7.12
CA GLY A 291 9.34 7.15 -7.47
C GLY A 291 8.48 8.21 -6.81
N TRP A 292 8.82 9.46 -7.12
CA TRP A 292 8.07 10.62 -6.68
C TRP A 292 8.20 11.75 -7.69
N VAL A 293 7.16 12.56 -7.82
CA VAL A 293 7.21 13.83 -8.54
C VAL A 293 7.42 14.92 -7.50
N ASP A 294 8.63 15.47 -7.41
CA ASP A 294 8.98 16.47 -6.39
C ASP A 294 8.35 17.83 -6.71
N GLU A 295 8.48 18.27 -7.96
CA GLU A 295 8.07 19.61 -8.39
C GLU A 295 7.08 19.52 -9.55
N ARG A 296 6.03 20.32 -9.46
CA ARG A 296 4.94 20.39 -10.43
C ARG A 296 4.51 21.84 -10.54
N ARG A 297 4.75 22.48 -11.69
CA ARG A 297 4.32 23.87 -11.91
C ARG A 297 4.04 24.16 -13.37
N ILE A 298 3.16 25.12 -13.60
CA ILE A 298 2.99 25.75 -14.90
C ILE A 298 3.39 27.21 -14.75
N SER A 299 4.38 27.65 -15.52
CA SER A 299 4.82 29.05 -15.52
C SER A 299 3.74 30.00 -16.08
N GLU A 300 3.89 31.29 -15.82
CA GLU A 300 3.04 32.33 -16.44
C GLU A 300 3.08 32.27 -17.98
N SER A 301 4.25 31.93 -18.55
CA SER A 301 4.44 31.75 -19.99
C SER A 301 3.75 30.50 -20.56
N GLY A 302 3.16 29.65 -19.71
CA GLY A 302 2.47 28.42 -20.11
C GLY A 302 3.38 27.21 -20.28
N GLU A 303 4.58 27.22 -19.69
CA GLU A 303 5.48 26.06 -19.69
C GLU A 303 5.17 25.16 -18.50
N LEU A 304 4.81 23.91 -18.75
CA LEU A 304 4.73 22.86 -17.74
C LEU A 304 6.14 22.41 -17.39
N TYR A 305 6.47 22.43 -16.10
CA TYR A 305 7.71 21.89 -15.55
C TYR A 305 7.41 20.84 -14.50
N LEU A 306 8.00 19.66 -14.67
CA LEU A 306 7.94 18.53 -13.75
C LEU A 306 9.35 18.07 -13.42
N ARG A 307 9.58 17.70 -12.18
CA ARG A 307 10.84 17.07 -11.73
C ARG A 307 10.55 15.98 -10.72
N GLY A 308 11.35 14.93 -10.74
CA GLY A 308 11.20 13.84 -9.78
C GLY A 308 12.34 12.85 -9.80
N TRP A 309 12.05 11.67 -9.28
CA TRP A 309 12.89 10.49 -9.44
C TRP A 309 12.03 9.25 -9.68
N ALA A 310 12.60 8.24 -10.33
CA ALA A 310 11.98 6.93 -10.48
C ALA A 310 13.03 5.84 -10.66
N ALA A 311 12.81 4.70 -10.01
CA ALA A 311 13.69 3.55 -10.04
C ALA A 311 12.90 2.25 -9.91
N SER A 312 13.48 1.14 -10.37
CA SER A 312 13.16 -0.20 -9.86
C SER A 312 13.95 -0.40 -8.57
N LEU A 313 13.29 -0.79 -7.49
CA LEU A 313 14.00 -1.11 -6.24
C LEU A 313 14.72 -2.47 -6.33
N ASP A 314 14.44 -3.22 -7.40
CA ASP A 314 15.14 -4.47 -7.72
C ASP A 314 16.32 -4.24 -8.68
N ASP A 315 16.16 -3.34 -9.66
CA ASP A 315 17.10 -3.23 -10.80
C ASP A 315 17.89 -1.91 -10.84
N GLY A 316 17.51 -0.90 -10.06
CA GLY A 316 18.12 0.43 -10.04
C GLY A 316 17.36 1.50 -10.83
N ALA A 317 18.03 2.60 -11.19
CA ALA A 317 17.42 3.70 -11.94
C ALA A 317 16.75 3.22 -13.25
N LEU A 318 15.52 3.68 -13.50
CA LEU A 318 14.79 3.35 -14.75
C LEU A 318 15.35 4.15 -15.92
N PRO A 319 15.36 3.63 -17.16
CA PRO A 319 15.87 4.39 -18.31
C PRO A 319 15.07 5.67 -18.59
N ALA A 320 13.76 5.65 -18.34
CA ALA A 320 12.85 6.78 -18.51
C ALA A 320 11.61 6.63 -17.61
N VAL A 321 10.95 7.75 -17.35
CA VAL A 321 9.57 7.81 -16.85
C VAL A 321 8.61 8.12 -17.99
N GLU A 322 7.37 7.67 -17.83
CA GLU A 322 6.29 7.95 -18.78
C GLU A 322 5.47 9.13 -18.27
N ILE A 323 5.36 10.18 -19.09
CA ILE A 323 4.61 11.39 -18.75
C ILE A 323 3.55 11.60 -19.81
N LYS A 324 2.27 11.60 -19.43
CA LYS A 324 1.17 12.00 -20.32
C LYS A 324 0.71 13.41 -19.97
N VAL A 325 0.70 14.29 -20.96
CA VAL A 325 0.15 15.65 -20.85
C VAL A 325 -1.08 15.74 -21.75
N ASN A 326 -2.26 15.94 -21.16
CA ASN A 326 -3.54 15.96 -21.88
C ASN A 326 -3.73 14.75 -22.82
N GLY A 327 -3.23 13.58 -22.41
CA GLY A 327 -3.29 12.33 -23.18
C GLY A 327 -2.14 12.09 -24.15
N THR A 328 -1.29 13.08 -24.44
CA THR A 328 -0.09 12.90 -25.25
C THR A 328 1.03 12.29 -24.41
N LEU A 329 1.50 11.09 -24.78
CA LEU A 329 2.55 10.36 -24.08
C LEU A 329 3.95 10.86 -24.47
N HIS A 330 4.80 11.05 -23.47
CA HIS A 330 6.21 11.39 -23.57
C HIS A 330 7.03 10.39 -22.75
N GLN A 331 8.21 10.04 -23.26
CA GLN A 331 9.23 9.30 -22.51
C GLN A 331 10.28 10.32 -22.05
N CYS A 332 10.42 10.50 -20.74
CA CYS A 332 11.37 11.44 -20.15
C CYS A 332 12.55 10.62 -19.57
N PRO A 333 13.77 10.73 -20.14
CA PRO A 333 14.93 10.02 -19.62
C PRO A 333 15.21 10.37 -18.17
N THR A 334 15.63 9.38 -17.38
CA THR A 334 16.29 9.65 -16.11
C THR A 334 17.79 9.92 -16.35
N GLY A 335 18.62 9.86 -15.30
CA GLY A 335 20.05 10.08 -15.38
C GLY A 335 20.53 11.30 -14.59
N LEU A 336 19.61 12.08 -14.02
CA LEU A 336 19.96 13.18 -13.13
C LEU A 336 20.31 12.66 -11.75
N GLN A 337 21.32 13.27 -11.14
CA GLN A 337 21.85 12.82 -9.86
C GLN A 337 20.89 13.11 -8.70
N ARG A 338 20.63 12.10 -7.87
CA ARG A 338 19.77 12.10 -6.68
C ARG A 338 20.46 11.42 -5.50
N LYS A 339 21.45 12.12 -4.95
CA LYS A 339 22.21 11.65 -3.77
C LYS A 339 21.32 11.45 -2.55
N ASP A 340 20.27 12.24 -2.44
CA ASP A 340 19.22 12.14 -1.43
C ASP A 340 18.46 10.81 -1.53
N VAL A 341 18.03 10.42 -2.74
CA VAL A 341 17.36 9.14 -2.97
C VAL A 341 18.30 7.98 -2.63
N ARG A 342 19.52 8.00 -3.18
CA ARG A 342 20.57 7.02 -2.85
C ARG A 342 20.76 6.86 -1.35
N GLN A 343 20.83 7.97 -0.60
CA GLN A 343 21.04 7.96 0.84
C GLN A 343 19.85 7.42 1.62
N VAL A 344 18.62 7.81 1.27
CA VAL A 344 17.38 7.35 1.94
C VAL A 344 17.19 5.85 1.77
N PHE A 345 17.48 5.31 0.59
CA PHE A 345 17.33 3.89 0.30
C PHE A 345 18.58 3.06 0.63
N GLY A 346 19.74 3.69 0.78
CA GLY A 346 21.02 3.00 1.01
C GLY A 346 21.49 2.18 -0.20
N ASP A 347 21.17 2.63 -1.42
CA ASP A 347 21.43 1.89 -2.66
C ASP A 347 22.06 2.79 -3.74
N ASP A 348 23.35 2.53 -4.04
CA ASP A 348 24.14 3.28 -5.03
C ASP A 348 23.55 3.23 -6.44
N ARG A 349 22.78 2.19 -6.78
CA ARG A 349 22.12 2.07 -8.10
C ARG A 349 21.07 3.15 -8.34
N LEU A 350 20.62 3.81 -7.28
CA LEU A 350 19.60 4.87 -7.33
C LEU A 350 20.19 6.27 -7.49
N GLU A 351 21.52 6.40 -7.55
CA GLU A 351 22.19 7.71 -7.63
C GLU A 351 21.75 8.53 -8.84
N PHE A 352 21.37 7.90 -9.95
CA PHE A 352 20.99 8.58 -11.19
C PHE A 352 19.50 8.42 -11.54
N ALA A 353 18.64 8.20 -10.52
CA ALA A 353 17.21 8.00 -10.70
C ALA A 353 16.41 9.29 -11.03
N GLY A 354 17.06 10.46 -11.05
CA GLY A 354 16.39 11.75 -11.25
C GLY A 354 16.01 12.03 -12.70
N TRP A 355 14.95 12.80 -12.90
CA TRP A 355 14.46 13.24 -14.20
C TRP A 355 13.85 14.64 -14.12
N GLU A 356 13.88 15.38 -15.24
CA GLU A 356 13.27 16.69 -15.42
C GLU A 356 12.56 16.75 -16.78
N PHE A 357 11.39 17.38 -16.81
CA PHE A 357 10.55 17.48 -17.99
C PHE A 357 9.96 18.87 -18.13
N SER A 358 10.23 19.51 -19.26
CA SER A 358 9.61 20.77 -19.68
C SER A 358 8.75 20.55 -20.91
N TYR A 359 7.55 21.11 -20.93
CA TYR A 359 6.63 21.01 -22.05
C TYR A 359 5.83 22.30 -22.25
N PRO A 360 5.90 22.93 -23.44
CA PRO A 360 5.12 24.13 -23.72
C PRO A 360 3.64 23.75 -23.88
N LEU A 361 2.77 24.30 -23.02
CA LEU A 361 1.33 24.18 -23.19
C LEU A 361 0.83 25.19 -24.23
N ALA A 362 -0.34 24.94 -24.79
CA ALA A 362 -1.00 25.93 -25.65
C ALA A 362 -1.15 27.26 -24.90
N SER A 363 -0.93 28.38 -25.58
CA SER A 363 -0.87 29.72 -24.97
C SER A 363 -2.10 30.06 -24.12
N GLN A 364 -3.28 29.53 -24.47
CA GLN A 364 -4.55 29.72 -23.76
C GLN A 364 -4.85 28.67 -22.68
N ALA A 365 -4.07 27.58 -22.58
CA ALA A 365 -4.32 26.49 -21.63
C ALA A 365 -4.01 26.94 -20.20
N ARG A 366 -5.04 27.12 -19.38
CA ARG A 366 -4.91 27.48 -17.96
C ARG A 366 -4.65 26.28 -17.06
N GLU A 367 -4.93 25.09 -17.56
CA GLU A 367 -4.76 23.83 -16.84
C GLU A 367 -4.17 22.76 -17.76
N ALA A 368 -3.50 21.78 -17.16
CA ALA A 368 -3.02 20.59 -17.84
C ALA A 368 -3.31 19.36 -16.98
N TRP A 369 -3.88 18.34 -17.59
CA TRP A 369 -3.97 17.03 -16.98
C TRP A 369 -2.64 16.29 -17.17
N VAL A 370 -2.04 15.84 -16.08
CA VAL A 370 -0.74 15.17 -16.07
C VAL A 370 -0.87 13.80 -15.43
N GLU A 371 -0.31 12.78 -16.08
CA GLU A 371 -0.10 11.44 -15.53
C GLU A 371 1.41 11.15 -15.59
N VAL A 372 2.00 10.69 -14.49
CA VAL A 372 3.39 10.25 -14.41
C VAL A 372 3.40 8.82 -13.88
N THR A 373 3.94 7.91 -14.68
CA THR A 373 4.07 6.49 -14.33
C THR A 373 5.49 6.00 -14.53
N ALA A 374 5.89 5.04 -13.71
CA ALA A 374 7.15 4.30 -13.86
C ALA A 374 6.85 2.89 -14.37
N ARG A 375 7.72 2.38 -15.25
CA ARG A 375 7.61 1.02 -15.80
C ARG A 375 8.98 0.34 -15.83
N THR A 376 9.06 -0.89 -15.32
CA THR A 376 10.27 -1.73 -15.40
C THR A 376 10.33 -2.48 -16.73
N VAL A 377 11.47 -3.12 -17.03
CA VAL A 377 11.62 -4.00 -18.20
C VAL A 377 10.71 -5.24 -18.12
N ALA A 378 10.37 -5.68 -16.90
CA ALA A 378 9.40 -6.75 -16.65
C ALA A 378 7.95 -6.27 -16.74
N ASN A 379 7.70 -5.03 -17.17
CA ASN A 379 6.39 -4.39 -17.27
C ASN A 379 5.64 -4.27 -15.92
N GLU A 380 6.38 -4.26 -14.81
CA GLU A 380 5.85 -3.82 -13.51
C GLU A 380 5.64 -2.31 -13.57
N ARG A 381 4.61 -1.79 -12.90
CA ARG A 381 4.19 -0.39 -13.02
C ARG A 381 3.95 0.27 -11.67
N ALA A 382 4.22 1.57 -11.60
CA ALA A 382 3.88 2.41 -10.46
C ALA A 382 3.24 3.72 -10.92
N LEU A 383 2.27 4.18 -10.14
CA LEU A 383 1.60 5.46 -10.34
C LEU A 383 2.32 6.52 -9.51
N LEU A 384 3.10 7.40 -10.15
CA LEU A 384 3.88 8.41 -9.42
C LEU A 384 3.05 9.68 -9.17
N TYR A 385 2.23 10.07 -10.13
CA TYR A 385 1.34 11.22 -10.02
C TYR A 385 0.23 11.17 -11.05
N VAL A 386 -0.96 11.67 -10.71
CA VAL A 386 -2.04 11.96 -11.63
C VAL A 386 -2.90 13.11 -11.11
N GLY A 387 -3.22 14.07 -11.97
CA GLY A 387 -4.15 15.14 -11.61
C GLY A 387 -4.09 16.35 -12.54
N SER A 388 -4.92 17.36 -12.24
CA SER A 388 -4.92 18.64 -12.95
C SER A 388 -3.94 19.61 -12.29
N LEU A 389 -3.06 20.21 -13.08
CA LEU A 389 -2.22 21.33 -12.68
C LEU A 389 -2.77 22.61 -13.29
N SER A 390 -2.93 23.64 -12.48
CA SER A 390 -3.38 24.96 -12.92
C SER A 390 -2.22 25.96 -12.89
N ARG A 391 -2.26 26.97 -13.77
CA ARG A 391 -1.29 28.07 -13.72
C ARG A 391 -1.37 28.76 -12.36
N SER A 392 -0.21 29.02 -11.76
CA SER A 392 -0.12 29.92 -10.61
C SER A 392 -0.69 31.28 -11.02
N SER A 393 -1.66 31.76 -10.26
CA SER A 393 -2.37 33.03 -10.51
C SER A 393 -1.48 34.25 -10.34
#